data_AF-A0A970V214-F1
#
_entry.id   AF-A0A970V214-F1
#
_cell.length_a   1.000
_cell.length_b   1.000
_cell.length_c   1.000
_cell.angle_alpha   90.00
_cell.angle_beta   90.00
_cell.angle_gamma   90.00
#
_symmetry.space_group_name_H-M   'P 1'
#
loop_
_entity.id
_entity.type
_entity.pdbx_description
1 polymer ?
#
loop_
_entity_poly.entity_id
_entity_poly.type
_entity_poly.pdbx_seq_one_letter_code
_entity_poly.pdbx_strand_id
1 'polypeptide(L)'
;MFIDIHVHVRSIPGPPRGGKQAFATPEQLLERYEAIGVEAAVLLPGVSPECAYVPQSNEEILQVCERYPGRFIPFCNVDPRAMTNSADAPLCEVLDFYRDRGYKGIGEITANLAILDPLVQNLFRHVERVGFPLTFHLAAQLGDIYGLYDDPGLPQLERSLQRFPNLIFLA
;
A
#
# COMPACT_ATOMS: atom_id res chain seq x y z
N MET A 1 13.81 -18.00 6.77
CA MET A 1 13.32 -16.84 6.02
C MET A 1 11.98 -16.37 6.55
N PHE A 2 12.01 -15.43 7.51
CA PHE A 2 10.84 -14.67 7.93
C PHE A 2 10.79 -13.34 7.17
N ILE A 3 9.67 -13.07 6.51
CA ILE A 3 9.43 -11.84 5.76
C ILE A 3 8.25 -11.11 6.41
N ASP A 4 8.46 -9.87 6.80
CA ASP A 4 7.38 -8.98 7.23
C ASP A 4 6.74 -8.34 5.99
N ILE A 5 5.48 -8.67 5.71
CA ILE A 5 4.80 -8.18 4.49
C ILE A 5 4.06 -6.85 4.70
N HIS A 6 4.10 -6.26 5.90
CA HIS A 6 3.35 -5.06 6.21
C HIS A 6 4.14 -4.14 7.14
N VAL A 7 4.96 -3.26 6.57
CA VAL A 7 5.67 -2.23 7.33
C VAL A 7 5.80 -0.91 6.58
N HIS A 8 5.87 0.17 7.35
CA HIS A 8 6.10 1.52 6.88
C HIS A 8 7.36 2.09 7.51
N VAL A 9 8.17 2.78 6.70
CA VAL A 9 9.36 3.50 7.14
C VAL A 9 9.37 4.90 6.54
N ARG A 10 10.15 5.80 7.16
CA ARG A 10 10.48 7.10 6.60
C ARG A 10 12.00 7.29 6.66
N SER A 11 12.63 7.63 5.54
CA SER A 11 14.06 7.92 5.45
C SER A 11 14.44 9.14 6.29
N ILE A 12 13.54 10.11 6.34
CA ILE A 12 13.66 11.32 7.16
C ILE A 12 12.45 11.33 8.11
N PRO A 13 12.65 11.42 9.43
CA PRO A 13 11.56 11.54 10.39
C PRO A 13 10.58 12.67 10.01
N GLY A 14 9.31 12.30 9.82
CA GLY A 14 8.23 13.25 9.54
C GLY A 14 7.66 13.89 10.81
N PRO A 15 6.53 14.60 10.70
CA PRO A 15 5.86 15.20 11.85
C PRO A 15 5.52 14.16 12.93
N PRO A 16 5.68 14.49 14.21
CA PRO A 16 5.42 13.55 15.30
C PRO A 16 3.93 13.26 15.44
N ARG A 17 3.60 12.02 15.83
CA ARG A 17 2.24 11.58 16.19
C ARG A 17 2.17 11.44 17.71
N GLY A 18 1.34 12.26 18.36
CA GLY A 18 1.22 12.25 19.82
C GLY A 18 2.52 12.58 20.55
N GLY A 19 3.35 13.48 20.01
CA GLY A 19 4.63 13.89 20.58
C GLY A 19 5.77 12.87 20.41
N LYS A 20 5.57 11.80 19.65
CA LYS A 20 6.58 10.78 19.34
C LYS A 20 6.80 10.66 17.83
N GLN A 21 7.96 10.15 17.43
CA GLN A 21 8.25 9.83 16.03
C GLN A 21 7.18 8.86 15.49
N ALA A 22 6.57 9.20 14.35
CA ALA A 22 5.43 8.46 13.82
C ALA A 22 5.82 7.13 13.14
N PHE A 23 6.97 7.10 12.47
CA PHE A 23 7.47 5.95 11.71
C PHE A 23 8.94 5.71 12.02
N ALA A 24 9.38 4.45 12.06
CA ALA A 24 10.80 4.12 12.18
C ALA A 24 11.58 4.56 10.93
N THR A 25 12.87 4.84 11.11
CA THR A 25 13.80 4.89 9.98
C THR A 25 14.15 3.47 9.51
N PRO A 26 14.67 3.29 8.29
CA PRO A 26 15.12 1.97 7.82
C PRO A 26 16.12 1.31 8.79
N GLU A 27 17.07 2.07 9.32
CA GLU A 27 18.10 1.58 10.25
C GLU A 27 17.49 1.11 11.58
N GLN A 28 16.57 1.89 12.14
CA GLN A 28 15.85 1.52 13.36
C GLN A 28 15.01 0.25 13.18
N LEU A 29 14.40 0.10 11.99
CA LEU A 29 13.63 -1.10 11.68
C LEU A 29 14.55 -2.32 11.55
N LEU A 30 15.68 -2.19 10.85
CA LEU A 30 16.66 -3.28 10.71
C LEU A 30 17.23 -3.72 12.05
N GLU A 31 17.60 -2.79 12.93
CA GLU A 31 18.07 -3.11 14.29
C GLU A 31 17.05 -3.98 15.04
N ARG A 32 15.76 -3.64 14.94
CA ARG A 32 14.69 -4.44 15.55
C ARG A 32 14.54 -5.81 14.89
N TYR A 33 14.63 -5.87 13.57
CA TYR A 33 14.50 -7.12 12.80
C TYR A 33 15.63 -8.11 13.06
N GLU A 34 16.87 -7.65 13.25
CA GLU A 34 17.99 -8.51 13.66
C GLU A 34 17.67 -9.23 14.97
N ALA A 35 17.10 -8.52 15.96
CA ALA A 35 16.81 -9.08 17.27
C ALA A 35 15.70 -10.15 17.26
N ILE A 36 14.80 -10.14 16.25
CA ILE A 36 13.66 -11.05 16.15
C ILE A 36 13.75 -12.03 14.97
N GLY A 37 14.85 -11.99 14.21
CA GLY A 37 15.11 -12.91 13.09
C GLY A 37 14.27 -12.65 11.83
N VAL A 38 13.83 -11.40 11.59
CA VAL A 38 13.17 -11.01 10.33
C VAL A 38 14.24 -10.67 9.30
N GLU A 39 14.21 -11.37 8.17
CA GLU A 39 15.27 -11.32 7.16
C GLU A 39 15.03 -10.22 6.12
N ALA A 40 13.76 -10.03 5.71
CA ALA A 40 13.37 -8.98 4.78
C ALA A 40 11.97 -8.42 5.09
N ALA A 41 11.65 -7.25 4.53
CA ALA A 41 10.31 -6.70 4.65
C ALA A 41 9.79 -6.00 3.39
N VAL A 42 8.48 -6.06 3.20
CA VAL A 42 7.76 -5.30 2.17
C VAL A 42 7.49 -3.90 2.68
N LEU A 43 8.01 -2.90 1.97
CA LEU A 43 7.82 -1.50 2.34
C LEU A 43 6.61 -0.91 1.61
N LEU A 44 5.68 -0.37 2.37
CA LEU A 44 4.40 0.16 1.90
C LEU A 44 4.38 1.70 2.00
N PRO A 45 4.36 2.45 0.88
CA PRO A 45 4.25 3.90 0.92
C PRO A 45 2.83 4.32 1.30
N GLY A 46 2.70 5.31 2.19
CA GLY A 46 1.39 5.87 2.59
C GLY A 46 1.04 7.10 1.75
N VAL A 47 0.10 6.96 0.81
CA VAL A 47 -0.26 8.02 -0.17
C VAL A 47 -1.58 8.72 0.14
N SER A 48 -2.52 8.07 0.83
CA SER A 48 -3.83 8.65 1.12
C SER A 48 -3.75 9.67 2.27
N PRO A 49 -4.43 10.82 2.16
CA PRO A 49 -4.39 11.86 3.19
C PRO A 49 -4.98 11.41 4.54
N GLU A 50 -5.83 10.40 4.54
CA GLU A 50 -6.47 9.89 5.75
C GLU A 50 -5.52 9.02 6.60
N CYS A 51 -4.46 8.45 6.01
CA CYS A 51 -3.57 7.50 6.71
C CYS A 51 -2.26 8.13 7.25
N ALA A 52 -1.81 9.22 6.64
CA ALA A 52 -0.54 9.87 6.93
C ALA A 52 -0.66 11.38 6.99
N TYR A 53 0.06 12.01 7.92
CA TYR A 53 0.12 13.48 8.01
C TYR A 53 0.76 14.13 6.78
N VAL A 54 1.66 13.41 6.12
CA VAL A 54 2.27 13.80 4.85
C VAL A 54 2.38 12.56 3.98
N PRO A 55 1.87 12.59 2.73
CA PRO A 55 2.03 11.49 1.78
C PRO A 55 3.50 11.14 1.55
N GLN A 56 3.78 9.86 1.29
CA GLN A 56 5.08 9.37 0.89
C GLN A 56 5.15 9.17 -0.62
N SER A 57 6.27 9.52 -1.24
CA SER A 57 6.50 9.13 -2.62
C SER A 57 6.87 7.65 -2.71
N ASN A 58 6.48 7.01 -3.83
CA ASN A 58 6.93 5.66 -4.13
C ASN A 58 8.46 5.65 -4.32
N GLU A 59 9.02 6.72 -4.88
CA GLU A 59 10.45 6.83 -5.18
C GLU A 59 11.32 6.77 -3.91
N GLU A 60 10.82 7.28 -2.77
CA GLU A 60 11.51 7.13 -1.49
C GLU A 60 11.64 5.65 -1.10
N ILE A 61 10.61 4.84 -1.36
CA ILE A 61 10.64 3.40 -1.09
C ILE A 61 11.72 2.71 -1.93
N LEU A 62 11.82 3.06 -3.21
CA LEU A 62 12.87 2.51 -4.08
C LEU A 62 14.26 2.89 -3.57
N GLN A 63 14.47 4.16 -3.20
CA GLN A 63 15.74 4.64 -2.63
C GLN A 63 16.10 3.94 -1.31
N VAL A 64 15.12 3.60 -0.46
CA VAL A 64 15.37 2.78 0.72
C VAL A 64 15.78 1.36 0.32
N CYS A 65 15.07 0.73 -0.61
CA CYS A 65 15.36 -0.63 -1.03
C CYS A 65 16.75 -0.77 -1.69
N GLU A 66 17.16 0.21 -2.49
CA GLU A 66 18.48 0.24 -3.13
C GLU A 66 19.63 0.41 -2.12
N ARG A 67 19.39 1.11 -1.00
CA ARG A 67 20.39 1.27 0.08
C ARG A 67 20.62 -0.01 0.87
N TYR A 68 19.61 -0.89 0.97
CA TYR A 68 19.67 -2.13 1.74
C TYR A 68 19.27 -3.33 0.88
N PRO A 69 20.08 -3.69 -0.13
CA PRO A 69 19.74 -4.74 -1.08
C PRO A 69 19.49 -6.07 -0.35
N GLY A 70 18.36 -6.72 -0.67
CA GLY A 70 17.95 -7.98 -0.06
C GLY A 70 17.26 -7.86 1.30
N ARG A 71 17.23 -6.67 1.92
CA ARG A 71 16.51 -6.44 3.18
C ARG A 71 15.09 -5.90 2.98
N PHE A 72 14.86 -5.22 1.87
CA PHE A 72 13.57 -4.60 1.59
C PHE A 72 13.05 -4.94 0.19
N ILE A 73 11.73 -5.06 0.09
CA ILE A 73 10.99 -5.38 -1.13
C ILE A 73 10.05 -4.20 -1.41
N PRO A 74 10.19 -3.51 -2.56
CA PRO A 74 9.39 -2.33 -2.83
C PRO A 74 7.98 -2.71 -3.28
N PHE A 75 6.98 -2.22 -2.55
CA PHE A 75 5.61 -2.08 -3.04
C PHE A 75 5.35 -0.61 -3.38
N CYS A 76 4.53 -0.36 -4.39
CA CYS A 76 4.10 0.99 -4.75
C CYS A 76 2.74 1.26 -4.11
N ASN A 77 2.23 2.48 -4.22
CA ASN A 77 0.88 2.79 -3.84
C ASN A 77 0.30 3.87 -4.76
N VAL A 78 -1.00 3.74 -5.04
CA VAL A 78 -1.78 4.62 -5.91
C VAL A 78 -3.16 4.75 -5.29
N ASP A 79 -3.55 5.97 -4.91
CA ASP A 79 -4.91 6.21 -4.42
C ASP A 79 -5.91 5.98 -5.57
N PRO A 80 -7.06 5.32 -5.33
CA PRO A 80 -8.12 5.15 -6.33
C PRO A 80 -8.56 6.44 -7.04
N ARG A 81 -8.38 7.60 -6.39
CA ARG A 81 -8.69 8.94 -6.90
C ARG A 81 -7.60 9.56 -7.78
N ALA A 82 -6.48 8.86 -7.99
CA ALA A 82 -5.31 9.41 -8.69
C ALA A 82 -5.58 9.80 -10.16
N MET A 83 -4.71 10.65 -10.70
CA MET A 83 -4.74 11.22 -12.05
C MET A 83 -5.95 12.13 -12.32
N THR A 84 -7.13 11.55 -12.58
CA THR A 84 -8.32 12.28 -13.05
C THR A 84 -9.53 12.15 -12.12
N ASN A 85 -9.37 11.49 -10.97
CA ASN A 85 -10.45 11.23 -10.01
C ASN A 85 -11.70 10.63 -10.69
N SER A 86 -11.48 9.61 -11.52
CA SER A 86 -12.50 9.00 -12.37
C SER A 86 -12.42 7.48 -12.33
N ALA A 87 -13.55 6.81 -12.49
CA ALA A 87 -13.65 5.35 -12.58
C ALA A 87 -13.02 4.76 -13.86
N ASP A 88 -12.62 5.63 -14.79
CA ASP A 88 -11.91 5.32 -16.02
C ASP A 88 -10.50 5.92 -16.06
N ALA A 89 -9.98 6.40 -14.92
CA ALA A 89 -8.62 6.92 -14.84
C ALA A 89 -7.61 5.86 -15.30
N PRO A 90 -6.64 6.19 -16.17
CA PRO A 90 -5.70 5.22 -16.73
C PRO A 90 -4.57 4.88 -15.74
N LEU A 91 -4.92 4.41 -14.53
CA LEU A 91 -3.99 4.09 -13.43
C LEU A 91 -2.90 3.08 -13.86
N CYS A 92 -3.25 2.30 -14.87
CA CYS A 92 -2.39 1.44 -15.66
C CYS A 92 -1.02 2.06 -16.02
N GLU A 93 -0.98 3.35 -16.38
CA GLU A 93 0.25 4.03 -16.79
C GLU A 93 1.25 4.14 -15.63
N VAL A 94 0.73 4.45 -14.44
CA VAL A 94 1.52 4.56 -13.21
C VAL A 94 1.93 3.17 -12.71
N LEU A 95 1.03 2.20 -12.78
CA LEU A 95 1.33 0.83 -12.32
C LEU A 95 2.37 0.14 -13.21
N ASP A 96 2.27 0.29 -14.54
CA ASP A 96 3.27 -0.24 -15.48
C ASP A 96 4.64 0.37 -15.20
N PHE A 97 4.71 1.68 -14.95
CA PHE A 97 5.95 2.38 -14.62
C PHE A 97 6.65 1.80 -13.38
N TYR A 98 5.90 1.45 -12.33
CA TYR A 98 6.46 0.85 -11.12
C TYR A 98 6.79 -0.64 -11.30
N ARG A 99 5.96 -1.40 -12.02
CA ARG A 99 6.29 -2.80 -12.39
C ARG A 99 7.63 -2.88 -13.10
N ASP A 100 7.84 -2.02 -14.09
CA ASP A 100 9.06 -2.03 -14.91
C ASP A 100 10.30 -1.58 -14.11
N ARG A 101 10.12 -0.97 -12.92
CA ARG A 101 11.17 -0.62 -11.95
C ARG A 101 11.38 -1.67 -10.86
N GLY A 102 10.72 -2.83 -10.97
CA GLY A 102 10.96 -3.96 -10.08
C GLY A 102 10.12 -3.97 -8.80
N TYR A 103 9.13 -3.08 -8.68
CA TYR A 103 8.13 -3.17 -7.61
C TYR A 103 7.38 -4.51 -7.69
N LYS A 104 7.01 -5.05 -6.53
CA LYS A 104 6.47 -6.41 -6.38
C LYS A 104 5.01 -6.48 -6.01
N GLY A 105 4.36 -5.34 -5.80
CA GLY A 105 2.96 -5.25 -5.44
C GLY A 105 2.55 -3.81 -5.13
N ILE A 106 1.30 -3.67 -4.67
CA ILE A 106 0.71 -2.38 -4.33
C ILE A 106 0.09 -2.40 -2.92
N GLY A 107 0.23 -1.30 -2.19
CA GLY A 107 -0.49 -1.01 -0.96
C GLY A 107 0.36 -0.31 0.09
N GLU A 108 -0.16 -0.12 1.30
CA GLU A 108 -1.51 -0.44 1.74
C GLU A 108 -2.54 0.53 1.16
N ILE A 109 -3.60 0.02 0.52
CA ILE A 109 -4.70 0.87 0.07
C ILE A 109 -5.49 1.33 1.30
N THR A 110 -5.38 2.62 1.60
CA THR A 110 -5.97 3.25 2.79
C THR A 110 -7.01 4.31 2.46
N ALA A 111 -7.37 4.46 1.19
CA ALA A 111 -8.39 5.41 0.76
C ALA A 111 -9.74 5.04 1.40
N ASN A 112 -10.42 6.00 2.04
CA ASN A 112 -11.68 5.73 2.70
C ASN A 112 -12.86 5.73 1.72
N LEU A 113 -12.99 4.63 1.00
CA LEU A 113 -14.00 4.37 -0.02
C LEU A 113 -14.54 2.95 0.15
N ALA A 114 -15.79 2.71 -0.27
CA ALA A 114 -16.34 1.36 -0.28
C ALA A 114 -15.55 0.46 -1.25
N ILE A 115 -15.40 -0.83 -0.94
CA ILE A 115 -14.68 -1.77 -1.81
C ILE A 115 -15.33 -1.84 -3.21
N LEU A 116 -16.66 -1.79 -3.31
CA LEU A 116 -17.37 -1.75 -4.60
C LEU A 116 -17.47 -0.36 -5.23
N ASP A 117 -16.86 0.67 -4.63
CA ASP A 117 -16.81 2.01 -5.24
C ASP A 117 -16.18 1.92 -6.65
N PRO A 118 -16.75 2.59 -7.68
CA PRO A 118 -16.21 2.56 -9.03
C PRO A 118 -14.72 2.91 -9.14
N LEU A 119 -14.20 3.82 -8.30
CA LEU A 119 -12.78 4.17 -8.27
C LEU A 119 -11.92 3.02 -7.78
N VAL A 120 -12.37 2.33 -6.74
CA VAL A 120 -11.68 1.17 -6.16
C VAL A 120 -11.72 -0.01 -7.14
N GLN A 121 -12.86 -0.25 -7.78
CA GLN A 121 -12.99 -1.28 -8.81
C GLN A 121 -12.12 -0.97 -10.04
N ASN A 122 -11.93 0.31 -10.39
CA ASN A 122 -10.98 0.74 -11.42
C ASN A 122 -9.54 0.38 -11.04
N LEU A 123 -9.15 0.68 -9.80
CA LEU A 123 -7.84 0.31 -9.26
C LEU A 123 -7.65 -1.21 -9.34
N PHE A 124 -8.58 -2.01 -8.82
CA PHE A 124 -8.48 -3.48 -8.84
C PHE A 124 -8.33 -4.04 -10.25
N ARG A 125 -9.10 -3.54 -11.22
CA ARG A 125 -8.97 -3.93 -12.63
C ARG A 125 -7.56 -3.71 -13.16
N HIS A 126 -6.96 -2.55 -12.86
CA HIS A 126 -5.62 -2.23 -13.33
C HIS A 126 -4.52 -2.99 -12.57
N VAL A 127 -4.74 -3.29 -11.29
CA VAL A 127 -3.81 -4.09 -10.48
C VAL A 127 -3.82 -5.57 -10.89
N GLU A 128 -4.99 -6.13 -11.19
CA GLU A 128 -5.10 -7.47 -11.79
C GLU A 128 -4.35 -7.51 -13.13
N ARG A 129 -4.59 -6.51 -14.00
CA ARG A 129 -3.95 -6.42 -15.32
C ARG A 129 -2.42 -6.36 -15.24
N VAL A 130 -1.87 -5.60 -14.29
CA VAL A 130 -0.40 -5.50 -14.12
C VAL A 130 0.20 -6.75 -13.46
N GLY A 131 -0.62 -7.59 -12.83
CA GLY A 131 -0.21 -8.82 -12.17
C GLY A 131 0.37 -8.61 -10.77
N PHE A 132 0.00 -7.53 -10.10
CA PHE A 132 0.47 -7.24 -8.74
C PHE A 132 -0.46 -7.86 -7.68
N PRO A 133 0.10 -8.35 -6.55
CA PRO A 133 -0.68 -8.51 -5.33
C PRO A 133 -1.01 -7.15 -4.72
N LEU A 134 -2.16 -7.07 -4.05
CA LEU A 134 -2.69 -5.86 -3.42
C LEU A 134 -2.92 -6.08 -1.92
N THR A 135 -2.37 -5.21 -1.08
CA THR A 135 -2.69 -5.14 0.35
C THR A 135 -3.52 -3.89 0.66
N PHE A 136 -4.45 -4.00 1.60
CA PHE A 136 -5.42 -2.94 1.92
C PHE A 136 -5.78 -2.92 3.40
N HIS A 137 -6.16 -1.75 3.89
CA HIS A 137 -6.72 -1.58 5.23
C HIS A 137 -8.24 -1.69 5.17
N LEU A 138 -8.86 -2.31 6.18
CA LEU A 138 -10.31 -2.27 6.35
C LEU A 138 -10.72 -1.20 7.35
N ALA A 139 -11.57 -0.29 6.91
CA ALA A 139 -12.21 0.71 7.76
C ALA A 139 -13.49 0.16 8.37
N ALA A 140 -13.75 0.53 9.63
CA ALA A 140 -15.00 0.21 10.32
C ALA A 140 -16.19 1.06 9.84
N GLN A 141 -15.93 2.18 9.16
CA GLN A 141 -16.94 3.13 8.68
C GLN A 141 -16.41 3.98 7.52
N LEU A 142 -17.33 4.67 6.84
CA LEU A 142 -17.02 5.78 5.94
C LEU A 142 -16.95 7.09 6.73
N GLY A 143 -15.94 7.92 6.46
CA GLY A 143 -15.59 9.13 7.19
C GLY A 143 -14.75 8.87 8.43
N ASP A 144 -13.97 9.88 8.82
CA ASP A 144 -13.21 9.97 10.08
C ASP A 144 -12.13 8.89 10.35
N ILE A 145 -11.92 7.97 9.41
CA ILE A 145 -10.91 6.90 9.48
C ILE A 145 -10.32 6.62 8.09
N TYR A 146 -9.21 5.91 8.04
CA TYR A 146 -8.59 5.41 6.80
C TYR A 146 -8.94 3.95 6.56
N GLY A 147 -8.83 3.51 5.30
CA GLY A 147 -9.08 2.15 4.86
C GLY A 147 -10.34 2.00 4.03
N LEU A 148 -10.34 0.96 3.19
CA LEU A 148 -11.50 0.58 2.40
C LEU A 148 -12.62 0.09 3.30
N TYR A 149 -13.85 0.45 2.96
CA TYR A 149 -15.04 0.04 3.72
C TYR A 149 -15.70 -1.20 3.08
N ASP A 150 -16.11 -2.13 3.94
CA ASP A 150 -17.01 -3.23 3.60
C ASP A 150 -18.04 -3.42 4.72
N ASP A 151 -19.16 -4.03 4.38
CA ASP A 151 -20.19 -4.39 5.35
C ASP A 151 -19.76 -5.65 6.13
N PRO A 152 -20.33 -5.88 7.34
CA PRO A 152 -20.09 -7.10 8.08
C PRO A 152 -20.33 -8.36 7.24
N GLY A 153 -19.35 -9.25 7.22
CA GLY A 153 -19.35 -10.45 6.36
C GLY A 153 -18.56 -10.29 5.05
N LEU A 154 -17.98 -9.11 4.81
CA LEU A 154 -17.13 -8.80 3.65
C LEU A 154 -17.78 -9.09 2.27
N PRO A 155 -19.07 -8.79 2.04
CA PRO A 155 -19.76 -9.11 0.78
C PRO A 155 -19.20 -8.34 -0.41
N GLN A 156 -18.61 -7.15 -0.20
CA GLN A 156 -18.03 -6.35 -1.28
C GLN A 156 -16.68 -6.91 -1.72
N LEU A 157 -15.87 -7.38 -0.78
CA LEU A 157 -14.64 -8.12 -1.07
C LEU A 157 -14.95 -9.43 -1.78
N GLU A 158 -15.94 -10.21 -1.32
CA GLU A 158 -16.37 -11.45 -1.99
C GLU A 158 -16.72 -11.20 -3.46
N ARG A 159 -17.53 -10.16 -3.74
CA ARG A 159 -17.86 -9.77 -5.12
C ARG A 159 -16.64 -9.32 -5.91
N SER A 160 -15.66 -8.67 -5.27
CA SER A 160 -14.43 -8.25 -5.93
C SER A 160 -13.53 -9.43 -6.26
N LEU A 161 -13.44 -10.43 -5.38
CA LEU A 161 -12.76 -11.72 -5.65
C LEU A 161 -13.38 -12.46 -6.85
N GLN A 162 -14.71 -12.42 -6.98
CA GLN A 162 -15.41 -13.01 -8.13
C GLN A 162 -15.17 -12.22 -9.43
N ARG A 163 -15.10 -10.88 -9.35
CA ARG A 163 -14.90 -10.00 -10.51
C ARG A 163 -13.47 -10.01 -11.04
N PHE A 164 -12.50 -10.14 -10.14
CA PHE A 164 -11.06 -10.09 -10.44
C PHE A 164 -10.39 -11.39 -9.97
N PRO A 165 -10.69 -12.54 -10.61
CA PRO A 165 -10.27 -13.85 -10.14
C PRO A 165 -8.74 -14.07 -10.16
N ASN A 166 -7.98 -13.22 -10.85
CA ASN A 166 -6.52 -13.28 -10.88
C ASN A 166 -5.85 -12.24 -9.97
N LEU A 167 -6.63 -11.37 -9.33
CA LEU A 167 -6.09 -10.40 -8.37
C LEU A 167 -5.82 -11.09 -7.02
N ILE A 168 -4.57 -11.05 -6.59
CA ILE A 168 -4.15 -11.59 -5.29
C ILE A 168 -4.34 -10.50 -4.24
N PHE A 169 -5.36 -10.66 -3.40
CA PHE A 169 -5.56 -9.82 -2.22
C PHE A 169 -4.73 -10.36 -1.04
N LEU A 170 -4.01 -9.48 -0.36
CA LEU A 170 -3.32 -9.73 0.90
C LEU A 170 -4.12 -9.06 2.01
N ALA A 171 -4.59 -9.83 2.98
CA ALA A 171 -5.40 -9.38 4.12
C ALA A 171 -4.78 -9.87 5.43
#